data_AF-A0A2Q4T595-F1
#
_entry.id   AF-A0A2Q4T595-F1
#
_cell.length_a   1.000
_cell.length_b   1.000
_cell.length_c   1.000
_cell.angle_alpha   90.00
_cell.angle_beta   90.00
_cell.angle_gamma   90.00
#
_symmetry.space_group_name_H-M   'P 1'
#
loop_
_entity.id
_entity.type
_entity.pdbx_description
1 polymer ?
#
loop_
_entity_poly.entity_id
_entity_poly.type
_entity_poly.pdbx_seq_one_letter_code
_entity_poly.pdbx_strand_id
1 'polypeptide(L)'
;MPKQEFTYQDMLGVVAVWCVFFFIIGIITVTCINYYCIHQHDDITVLEKWGRRKGLGVRLGVHKRAAIDHQLSLDKFKSDK
;
A
#
# COMPACT_ATOMS: atom_id res chain seq x y z
N MET A 1 -2.31 -10.40 -46.30
CA MET A 1 -2.44 -9.37 -45.25
C MET A 1 -1.10 -8.64 -45.18
N PRO A 2 -1.07 -7.29 -45.24
CA PRO A 2 0.16 -6.55 -45.02
C PRO A 2 0.73 -6.91 -43.65
N LYS A 3 2.05 -7.16 -43.58
CA LYS A 3 2.72 -7.46 -42.30
C LYS A 3 2.82 -6.15 -41.53
N GLN A 4 2.35 -6.15 -40.29
CA GLN A 4 2.50 -5.01 -39.40
C GLN A 4 3.96 -4.96 -38.93
N GLU A 5 4.66 -3.90 -39.29
CA GLU A 5 6.01 -3.59 -38.79
C GLU A 5 5.87 -3.07 -37.36
N PHE A 6 6.08 -3.95 -36.38
CA PHE A 6 6.02 -3.58 -34.97
C PHE A 6 7.27 -2.78 -34.60
N THR A 7 7.07 -1.52 -34.24
CA THR A 7 8.15 -0.70 -33.71
C THR A 7 8.29 -0.98 -32.21
N TYR A 8 9.51 -0.86 -31.65
CA TYR A 8 9.75 -1.04 -30.21
C TYR A 8 8.80 -0.22 -29.31
N GLN A 9 8.37 0.94 -29.78
CA GLN A 9 7.42 1.81 -29.10
C GLN A 9 6.03 1.18 -28.93
N ASP A 10 5.59 0.36 -29.89
CA ASP A 10 4.30 -0.35 -29.80
C ASP A 10 4.35 -1.46 -28.74
N MET A 11 5.51 -2.09 -28.55
CA MET A 11 5.72 -3.09 -27.49
C MET A 11 5.74 -2.46 -26.09
N LEU A 12 6.26 -1.24 -25.96
CA LEU A 12 6.25 -0.49 -24.69
C LEU A 12 4.84 -0.10 -24.22
N GLY A 13 3.87 -0.01 -25.14
CA GLY A 13 2.48 0.26 -24.80
C GLY A 13 1.91 -0.74 -23.80
N VAL A 14 2.23 -2.02 -23.94
CA VAL A 14 1.79 -3.09 -23.02
C VAL A 14 2.37 -2.89 -21.63
N VAL A 15 3.66 -2.54 -21.54
CA VAL A 15 4.34 -2.27 -20.27
C VAL A 15 3.76 -1.02 -19.60
N ALA A 16 3.49 0.03 -20.37
CA ALA A 16 2.89 1.25 -19.86
C ALA A 16 1.50 1.01 -19.27
N VAL A 17 0.64 0.27 -19.99
CA VAL A 17 -0.71 -0.08 -19.49
C VAL A 17 -0.61 -0.95 -18.24
N TRP A 18 0.31 -1.92 -18.21
CA TRP A 18 0.58 -2.75 -17.05
C TRP A 18 0.95 -1.90 -15.83
N CYS A 19 1.92 -0.99 -15.96
CA CYS A 19 2.32 -0.08 -14.88
C CYS A 19 1.15 0.78 -14.39
N VAL A 20 0.37 1.36 -15.31
CA VAL A 20 -0.78 2.20 -14.96
C VAL A 20 -1.85 1.40 -14.21
N PHE A 21 -2.13 0.17 -14.63
CA PHE A 21 -3.11 -0.69 -13.98
C PHE A 21 -2.74 -0.98 -12.52
N PHE A 22 -1.50 -1.42 -12.27
CA PHE A 22 -1.04 -1.69 -10.90
C PHE A 22 -0.95 -0.42 -10.06
N PHE A 23 -0.59 0.71 -10.67
CA PHE A 23 -0.57 2.00 -10.00
C PHE A 23 -1.97 2.42 -9.53
N ILE A 24 -2.99 2.28 -10.38
CA ILE A 24 -4.39 2.59 -10.03
C ILE A 24 -4.88 1.67 -8.92
N ILE A 25 -4.64 0.35 -9.01
CA ILE A 25 -4.98 -0.61 -7.94
C ILE A 25 -4.28 -0.23 -6.64
N GLY A 26 -3.01 0.14 -6.72
CA GLY A 26 -2.23 0.59 -5.57
C GLY A 26 -2.85 1.83 -4.92
N ILE A 27 -3.24 2.83 -5.71
CA ILE A 27 -3.94 4.01 -5.19
C ILE A 27 -5.23 3.62 -4.50
N ILE A 28 -6.11 2.86 -5.15
CA ILE A 28 -7.41 2.47 -4.58
C ILE A 28 -7.21 1.69 -3.26
N THR A 29 -6.22 0.80 -3.21
CA THR A 29 -5.90 0.04 -2.00
C THR A 29 -5.43 0.95 -0.87
N VAL A 30 -4.49 1.86 -1.18
CA VAL A 30 -3.90 2.75 -0.16
C VAL A 30 -4.87 3.86 0.25
N THR A 31 -5.77 4.33 -0.62
CA THR A 31 -6.68 5.44 -0.31
C THR A 31 -8.06 4.94 0.10
N CYS A 32 -8.76 4.18 -0.74
CA CYS A 32 -10.12 3.74 -0.47
C CYS A 32 -10.14 2.69 0.65
N ILE A 33 -9.35 1.62 0.53
CA ILE A 33 -9.41 0.55 1.54
C ILE A 33 -8.83 1.04 2.87
N ASN A 34 -7.63 1.61 2.85
CA ASN A 34 -6.91 1.95 4.08
C ASN A 34 -7.44 3.19 4.82
N TYR A 35 -8.09 4.15 4.15
CA TYR A 35 -8.67 5.34 4.81
C TYR A 35 -10.20 5.33 4.88
N TYR A 36 -10.90 4.74 3.91
CA TYR A 36 -12.36 4.80 3.86
C TYR A 36 -13.03 3.53 4.40
N CYS A 37 -12.46 2.36 4.13
CA CYS A 37 -13.07 1.08 4.54
C CYS A 37 -12.67 0.60 5.93
N ILE A 38 -11.62 1.16 6.54
CA ILE A 38 -11.11 0.74 7.84
C ILE A 38 -11.54 1.73 8.91
N HIS A 39 -12.22 1.23 9.93
CA HIS A 39 -12.68 2.02 11.05
C HIS A 39 -11.67 1.97 12.21
N GLN A 40 -11.76 2.93 13.14
CA GLN A 40 -10.91 3.01 14.33
C GLN A 40 -10.99 1.81 15.29
N HIS A 41 -11.96 0.92 15.09
CA HIS A 41 -12.17 -0.29 15.91
C HIS A 41 -11.62 -1.55 15.24
N ASP A 42 -11.23 -1.45 13.96
CA ASP A 42 -10.61 -2.54 13.23
C ASP A 42 -9.13 -2.67 13.58
N ASP A 43 -8.52 -3.78 13.16
CA ASP A 43 -7.10 -4.00 13.37
C ASP A 43 -6.23 -2.96 12.63
N ILE A 44 -5.11 -2.59 13.24
CA ILE A 44 -4.16 -1.65 12.66
C ILE A 44 -3.54 -2.23 11.40
N THR A 45 -3.52 -1.43 10.36
CA THR A 45 -3.16 -1.90 9.02
C THR A 45 -1.66 -2.11 8.88
N VAL A 46 -1.28 -3.00 7.96
CA VAL A 46 0.13 -3.28 7.67
C VAL A 46 0.86 -2.02 7.23
N LEU A 47 0.19 -1.13 6.50
CA LEU A 47 0.70 0.17 6.06
C LEU A 47 1.01 1.08 7.25
N GLU A 48 0.10 1.19 8.23
CA GLU A 48 0.33 1.97 9.45
C GLU A 48 1.49 1.41 10.28
N LYS A 49 1.54 0.08 10.48
CA LYS A 49 2.65 -0.58 11.18
C LYS A 49 3.99 -0.39 10.46
N TRP A 50 4.00 -0.48 9.13
CA TRP A 50 5.20 -0.31 8.32
C TRP A 50 5.68 1.15 8.35
N GLY A 51 4.77 2.11 8.16
CA GLY A 51 5.07 3.55 8.21
C GLY A 51 5.70 3.94 9.53
N ARG A 52 5.15 3.44 10.64
CA ARG A 52 5.69 3.72 11.97
C ARG A 52 7.07 3.09 12.16
N ARG A 53 7.28 1.84 11.74
CA ARG A 53 8.59 1.16 11.80
C ARG A 53 9.65 1.85 10.96
N LYS A 54 9.28 2.41 9.81
CA LYS A 54 10.19 3.17 8.94
C LYS A 54 10.39 4.63 9.36
N GLY A 55 9.73 5.09 10.42
CA GLY A 55 9.83 6.47 10.88
C GLY A 55 9.23 7.48 9.89
N LEU A 56 8.32 7.03 9.02
CA LEU A 56 7.59 7.91 8.11
C LEU A 56 6.71 8.82 8.97
N GLY A 57 7.08 10.09 9.09
CA GLY A 57 6.41 11.09 9.93
C GLY A 57 4.97 11.45 9.50
N VAL A 58 4.35 10.64 8.64
CA VAL A 58 3.01 10.81 8.07
C VAL A 58 2.04 9.78 8.63
N ARG A 59 0.74 10.10 8.61
CA ARG A 59 -0.32 9.16 9.02
C ARG A 59 -0.73 8.34 7.80
N LEU A 60 -0.41 7.04 7.80
CA LEU A 60 -0.73 6.10 6.73
C LEU A 60 -2.08 5.39 6.92
N GLY A 61 -2.96 5.92 7.77
CA GLY A 61 -4.29 5.38 8.04
C GLY A 61 -5.05 6.16 9.10
N VAL A 62 -6.14 5.55 9.58
CA VAL A 62 -7.12 6.18 10.48
C VAL A 62 -6.69 6.18 11.95
N HIS A 63 -5.80 5.28 12.36
CA HIS A 63 -5.45 5.08 13.76
C HIS A 63 -4.50 6.17 14.29
N LYS A 64 -4.62 6.46 15.60
CA LYS A 64 -3.71 7.37 16.29
C LYS A 64 -2.37 6.68 16.53
N ARG A 65 -1.29 7.46 16.50
CA ARG A 65 0.09 6.96 16.72
C ARG A 65 0.25 6.15 18.01
N ALA A 66 -0.40 6.58 19.09
CA ALA A 66 -0.35 5.86 20.37
C ALA A 66 -0.93 4.43 20.29
N ALA A 67 -2.00 4.22 19.53
CA ALA A 67 -2.58 2.89 19.34
C ALA A 67 -1.63 1.98 18.54
N ILE A 68 -0.99 2.54 17.51
CA ILE A 68 0.00 1.83 16.69
C ILE A 68 1.21 1.42 17.53
N ASP A 69 1.73 2.34 18.35
CA ASP A 69 2.88 2.08 19.23
C ASP A 69 2.57 1.01 20.29
N HIS A 70 1.35 1.01 20.83
CA HIS A 70 0.88 -0.03 21.75
C HIS A 70 0.81 -1.41 21.08
N GLN A 71 0.30 -1.50 19.84
CA GLN A 71 0.23 -2.79 19.16
C GLN A 71 1.63 -3.28 18.74
N LEU A 72 2.54 -2.37 18.37
CA LEU A 72 3.93 -2.70 18.08
C LEU A 72 4.67 -3.25 19.31
N SER A 73 4.41 -2.73 20.51
CA SER A 73 5.03 -3.24 21.74
C SER A 73 4.51 -4.65 22.10
N LEU A 74 3.21 -4.90 21.92
CA LEU A 74 2.62 -6.23 22.09
C LEU A 74 3.19 -7.24 21.08
N ASP A 75 3.30 -6.86 19.80
CA ASP A 75 3.89 -7.69 18.75
C ASP A 75 5.35 -8.04 19.08
N LYS A 76 6.11 -7.08 19.63
CA LYS A 76 7.50 -7.29 20.08
C LYS A 76 7.56 -8.27 21.26
N PHE A 77 6.75 -8.06 22.29
CA PHE A 77 6.72 -8.95 23.46
C PHE A 77 6.36 -10.40 23.08
N LYS A 78 5.45 -10.57 22.11
CA LYS A 78 5.09 -11.89 21.58
C LYS A 78 6.25 -12.54 20.81
N SER A 79 7.09 -11.75 20.15
CA SER A 79 8.27 -12.26 19.43
C SER A 79 9.42 -12.63 20.35
N ASP A 80 9.50 -12.01 21.54
CA ASP A 80 10.55 -12.25 22.53
C ASP A 80 10.26 -13.47 23.42
N LYS A 81 9.05 -14.06 23.32
CA LYS A 81 8.60 -15.23 24.08
C LYS A 81 8.62 -16.50 23.23
#